data_AF-B4H7L7-F1
#
_entry.id   AF-B4H7L7-F1
#
_cell.length_a   1.000
_cell.length_b   1.000
_cell.length_c   1.000
_cell.angle_alpha   90.00
_cell.angle_beta   90.00
_cell.angle_gamma   90.00
#
_symmetry.space_group_name_H-M   'P 1'
#
loop_
_entity.id
_entity.type
_entity.pdbx_description
1 polymer ?
#
loop_
_entity_poly.entity_id
_entity_poly.type
_entity_poly.pdbx_seq_one_letter_code
_entity_poly.pdbx_strand_id
1 'polypeptide(L)'
;MIKILQEQALNYKLNPLLQVFCKSEIQELCKANMDADEHGQVAECLKTAFLQKQIINRQCQMEVATLIAEAKADIHVDPILETACTVDLLRYCSKVSSGNGRKLNCLRTLLKDTPNSLDTDCREKLQRRIEMFHNADDTLALPPEDMQQLVQQVVASPARKFFLVILMSVTGLIFLTGIFLGRATKRAMGLKNK
;
A
#
# COMPACT_ATOMS: atom_id res chain seq x y z
N MET A 1 28.23 8.13 13.53
CA MET A 1 28.56 6.95 12.69
C MET A 1 27.32 6.31 12.03
N ILE A 2 26.07 6.59 12.45
CA ILE A 2 24.83 6.06 11.81
C ILE A 2 24.46 6.79 10.49
N LYS A 3 24.80 8.08 10.35
CA LYS A 3 24.45 8.88 9.16
C LYS A 3 25.00 8.34 7.82
N ILE A 4 26.18 7.70 7.82
CA ILE A 4 26.83 7.21 6.59
C ILE A 4 26.08 6.02 5.97
N LEU A 5 25.43 5.18 6.80
CA LEU A 5 24.61 4.06 6.32
C LEU A 5 23.23 4.53 5.80
N GLN A 6 22.68 5.61 6.37
CA GLN A 6 21.40 6.17 5.93
C GLN A 6 21.50 6.92 4.59
N GLU A 7 22.65 7.53 4.29
CA GLU A 7 22.90 8.19 3.00
C GLU A 7 22.93 7.20 1.81
N GLN A 8 23.23 5.92 2.06
CA GLN A 8 23.21 4.89 1.03
C GLN A 8 21.78 4.47 0.63
N ALA A 9 20.84 4.44 1.58
CA ALA A 9 19.45 4.06 1.31
C ALA A 9 18.73 5.05 0.37
N LEU A 10 19.18 6.30 0.34
CA LEU A 10 18.63 7.36 -0.52
C LEU A 10 19.32 7.44 -1.90
N ASN A 11 20.46 6.78 -2.08
CA ASN A 11 21.24 6.93 -3.29
C ASN A 11 20.70 6.00 -4.38
N TYR A 12 19.87 6.56 -5.27
CA TYR A 12 19.31 5.82 -6.41
C TYR A 12 20.39 5.17 -7.30
N LYS A 13 21.63 5.67 -7.26
CA LYS A 13 22.75 5.07 -8.02
C LYS A 13 23.16 3.70 -7.50
N LEU A 14 22.80 3.36 -6.27
CA LEU A 14 23.03 2.03 -5.70
C LEU A 14 21.95 1.03 -6.10
N ASN A 15 20.86 1.46 -6.74
CA ASN A 15 19.84 0.58 -7.30
C ASN A 15 20.01 0.48 -8.83
N PRO A 16 20.63 -0.60 -9.35
CA PRO A 16 20.87 -0.74 -10.79
C PRO A 16 19.57 -0.85 -11.60
N LEU A 17 18.48 -1.33 -11.01
CA LEU A 17 17.18 -1.45 -11.69
C LEU A 17 16.56 -0.08 -11.93
N LEU A 18 16.64 0.83 -10.96
CA LEU A 18 16.20 2.23 -11.15
C LEU A 18 17.02 2.93 -12.24
N GLN A 19 18.33 2.72 -12.31
CA GLN A 19 19.15 3.32 -13.38
C GLN A 19 18.80 2.81 -14.77
N VAL A 20 18.45 1.53 -14.91
CA VAL A 20 18.10 0.93 -16.19
C VAL A 20 16.69 1.31 -16.61
N PHE A 21 15.71 1.14 -15.72
CA PHE A 21 14.30 1.27 -16.08
C PHE A 21 13.76 2.70 -15.96
N CYS A 22 14.32 3.54 -15.09
CA CYS A 22 13.88 4.94 -14.90
C CYS A 22 14.78 5.96 -15.59
N LYS A 23 15.67 5.56 -16.49
CA LYS A 23 16.65 6.46 -17.13
C LYS A 23 15.97 7.66 -17.82
N SER A 24 14.91 7.41 -18.58
CA SER A 24 14.11 8.43 -19.27
C SER A 24 13.47 9.40 -18.30
N GLU A 25 12.77 8.87 -17.30
CA GLU A 25 12.04 9.64 -16.30
C GLU A 25 12.97 10.51 -15.47
N ILE A 26 14.15 10.01 -15.12
CA ILE A 26 15.16 10.80 -14.39
C ILE A 26 15.61 12.00 -15.23
N GLN A 27 15.84 11.82 -16.54
CA GLN A 27 16.30 12.87 -17.43
C GLN A 27 15.22 13.91 -17.76
N GLU A 28 13.95 13.50 -17.83
CA GLU A 28 12.84 14.37 -18.20
C GLU A 28 12.19 15.05 -16.99
N LEU A 29 11.98 14.31 -15.89
CA LEU A 29 11.24 14.78 -14.72
C LEU A 29 12.17 15.30 -13.61
N CYS A 30 13.36 14.71 -13.46
CA CYS A 30 14.24 14.95 -12.33
C CYS A 30 15.56 15.64 -12.69
N LYS A 31 15.67 16.23 -13.88
CA LYS A 31 16.90 16.87 -14.39
C LYS A 31 17.53 17.87 -13.41
N ALA A 32 16.71 18.73 -12.79
CA ALA A 32 17.17 19.73 -11.83
C ALA A 32 17.79 19.12 -10.55
N ASN A 33 17.42 17.88 -10.22
CA ASN A 33 17.91 17.17 -9.04
C ASN A 33 19.15 16.31 -9.34
N MET A 34 19.55 16.18 -10.61
CA MET A 34 20.72 15.40 -11.01
C MET A 34 22.04 16.09 -10.66
N ASP A 35 22.09 17.42 -10.79
CA ASP A 35 23.30 18.23 -10.53
C ASP A 35 23.55 18.44 -9.03
N ALA A 36 22.50 18.27 -8.22
CA ALA A 36 22.49 18.44 -6.77
C ALA A 36 22.25 17.11 -6.03
N ASP A 37 22.67 15.97 -6.58
CA ASP A 37 22.46 14.62 -6.01
C ASP A 37 23.20 14.36 -4.67
N GLU A 38 23.55 15.42 -3.93
CA GLU A 38 23.79 15.35 -2.51
C GLU A 38 22.45 15.05 -1.81
N HIS A 39 22.39 13.89 -1.14
CA HIS A 39 21.28 13.43 -0.30
C HIS A 39 20.08 12.78 -1.00
N GLY A 40 20.21 12.25 -2.21
CA GLY A 40 19.18 11.41 -2.84
C GLY A 40 17.94 12.17 -3.33
N GLN A 41 18.14 13.42 -3.78
CA GLN A 41 17.09 14.28 -4.31
C GLN A 41 16.40 13.68 -5.54
N VAL A 42 17.13 12.91 -6.35
CA VAL A 42 16.56 12.18 -7.49
C VAL A 42 15.57 11.11 -7.03
N ALA A 43 15.89 10.37 -5.96
CA ALA A 43 14.97 9.37 -5.41
C ALA A 43 13.68 10.02 -4.88
N GLU A 44 13.79 11.16 -4.20
CA GLU A 44 12.63 11.91 -3.73
C GLU A 44 11.79 12.49 -4.87
N CYS A 45 12.45 12.96 -5.93
CA CYS A 45 11.79 13.38 -7.16
C CYS A 45 11.01 12.23 -7.81
N LEU A 46 11.61 11.04 -7.94
CA LEU A 46 10.93 9.86 -8.49
C LEU A 46 9.71 9.45 -7.64
N LYS A 47 9.83 9.46 -6.32
CA LYS A 47 8.68 9.21 -5.41
C LYS A 47 7.57 10.24 -5.63
N THR A 48 7.91 11.51 -5.84
CA THR A 48 6.94 12.58 -6.10
C THR A 48 6.29 12.44 -7.48
N ALA A 49 7.07 12.13 -8.51
CA ALA A 49 6.58 11.85 -9.86
C ALA A 49 5.64 10.63 -9.87
N PHE A 50 5.95 9.59 -9.09
CA PHE A 50 5.10 8.43 -8.88
C PHE A 50 3.77 8.82 -8.24
N LEU A 51 3.79 9.62 -7.17
CA LEU A 51 2.58 10.12 -6.51
C LEU A 51 1.70 10.94 -7.47
N GLN A 52 2.33 11.76 -8.31
CA GLN A 52 1.65 12.60 -9.32
C GLN A 52 1.27 11.82 -10.59
N LYS A 53 1.55 10.52 -10.67
CA LYS A 53 1.29 9.66 -11.84
C LYS A 53 1.95 10.17 -13.14
N GLN A 54 3.13 10.77 -13.02
CA GLN A 54 3.92 11.30 -14.14
C GLN A 54 4.89 10.28 -14.74
N ILE A 55 5.15 9.17 -14.04
CA ILE A 55 5.99 8.09 -14.56
C ILE A 55 5.22 7.32 -15.63
N ILE A 56 5.74 7.34 -16.86
CA ILE A 56 5.08 6.71 -18.02
C ILE A 56 5.52 5.25 -18.16
N ASN A 57 6.80 4.94 -17.95
CA ASN A 57 7.29 3.57 -18.07
C ASN A 57 6.79 2.71 -16.91
N ARG A 58 6.04 1.65 -17.25
CA ARG A 58 5.53 0.67 -16.28
C ARG A 58 6.65 -0.03 -15.49
N GLN A 59 7.78 -0.33 -16.12
CA GLN A 59 8.91 -0.96 -15.42
C GLN A 59 9.51 0.01 -14.40
N CYS A 60 9.69 1.29 -14.76
CA CYS A 60 10.10 2.30 -13.80
C CYS A 60 9.09 2.45 -12.66
N GLN A 61 7.79 2.45 -12.98
CA GLN A 61 6.73 2.54 -11.99
C GLN A 61 6.79 1.40 -10.97
N MET A 62 7.05 0.17 -11.43
CA MET A 62 7.23 -0.99 -10.54
C MET A 62 8.46 -0.82 -9.65
N GLU A 63 9.61 -0.43 -10.19
CA GLU A 63 10.83 -0.24 -9.39
C GLU A 63 10.69 0.88 -8.35
N VAL A 64 10.04 1.99 -8.71
CA VAL A 64 9.76 3.08 -7.76
C VAL A 64 8.73 2.64 -6.72
N ALA A 65 7.73 1.84 -7.09
CA ALA A 65 6.80 1.26 -6.12
C ALA A 65 7.52 0.30 -5.15
N THR A 66 8.46 -0.53 -5.64
CA THR A 66 9.30 -1.39 -4.79
C THR A 66 10.13 -0.56 -3.81
N LEU A 67 10.79 0.50 -4.29
CA LEU A 67 11.54 1.42 -3.44
C LEU A 67 10.66 2.03 -2.33
N ILE A 68 9.44 2.46 -2.68
CA ILE A 68 8.48 3.01 -1.73
C ILE A 68 8.02 1.93 -0.73
N ALA A 69 7.78 0.70 -1.19
CA ALA A 69 7.37 -0.41 -0.33
C ALA A 69 8.47 -0.82 0.65
N GLU A 70 9.74 -0.82 0.23
CA GLU A 70 10.88 -1.07 1.10
C GLU A 70 11.02 0.00 2.19
N ALA A 71 10.74 1.26 1.87
CA ALA A 71 10.73 2.36 2.84
C ALA A 71 9.67 2.21 3.94
N LYS A 72 8.64 1.36 3.74
CA LYS A 72 7.62 1.03 4.75
C LYS A 72 8.17 0.13 5.88
N ALA A 73 9.32 -0.51 5.67
CA ALA A 73 9.89 -1.48 6.62
C ALA A 73 10.40 -0.83 7.92
N ASP A 74 10.91 0.39 7.88
CA ASP A 74 11.28 1.17 9.06
C ASP A 74 11.33 2.67 8.71
N ILE A 75 11.00 3.53 9.67
CA ILE A 75 11.07 4.98 9.49
C ILE A 75 12.49 5.46 9.19
N HIS A 76 13.51 4.76 9.69
CA HIS A 76 14.92 5.12 9.47
C HIS A 76 15.39 4.90 8.01
N VAL A 77 14.60 4.18 7.20
CA VAL A 77 14.85 3.99 5.76
C VAL A 77 14.47 5.25 4.97
N ASP A 78 13.59 6.09 5.53
CA ASP A 78 13.22 7.39 4.96
C ASP A 78 13.69 8.51 5.90
N PRO A 79 14.94 8.95 5.81
CA PRO A 79 15.49 9.94 6.74
C PRO A 79 14.84 11.31 6.61
N ILE A 80 14.19 11.62 5.47
CA ILE A 80 13.38 12.83 5.31
C ILE A 80 12.15 12.77 6.22
N LEU A 81 11.44 11.64 6.22
CA LEU A 81 10.31 11.40 7.12
C LEU A 81 10.76 11.26 8.58
N GLU A 82 11.86 10.55 8.85
CA GLU A 82 12.42 10.39 10.19
C GLU A 82 12.75 11.75 10.81
N THR A 83 13.45 12.61 10.07
CA THR A 83 13.85 13.94 10.55
C THR A 83 12.62 14.79 10.89
N ALA A 84 11.63 14.80 10.01
CA ALA A 84 10.38 15.53 10.22
C ALA A 84 9.60 15.04 11.45
N CYS A 85 9.58 13.73 11.68
CA CYS A 85 8.82 13.10 12.75
C CYS A 85 9.63 12.81 14.02
N THR A 86 10.90 13.23 14.12
CA THR A 86 11.78 12.87 15.24
C THR A 86 11.22 13.29 16.58
N VAL A 87 10.64 14.50 16.68
CA VAL A 87 10.06 15.02 17.92
C VAL A 87 8.82 14.21 18.32
N ASP A 88 7.93 13.92 17.37
CA ASP A 88 6.71 13.15 17.60
C ASP A 88 7.01 11.68 17.97
N LEU A 89 8.03 11.10 17.34
CA LEU A 89 8.51 9.76 17.68
C LEU A 89 8.98 9.68 19.12
N LEU A 90 9.75 10.66 19.60
CA LEU A 90 10.22 10.72 20.98
C LEU A 90 9.06 10.95 21.96
N ARG A 91 8.09 11.78 21.58
CA ARG A 91 6.97 12.14 22.43
C ARG A 91 5.94 11.03 22.58
N TYR A 92 5.55 10.39 21.47
CA TYR A 92 4.40 9.48 21.44
C TYR A 92 4.79 8.03 21.17
N CYS A 93 5.89 7.77 20.45
CA CYS A 93 6.27 6.43 20.00
C CYS A 93 7.61 5.94 20.61
N SER A 94 8.10 6.55 21.68
CA SER A 94 9.44 6.24 22.25
C SER A 94 9.56 4.82 22.80
N LYS A 95 8.45 4.23 23.26
CA LYS A 95 8.40 2.84 23.73
C LYS A 95 8.25 1.82 22.60
N VAL A 96 8.10 2.27 21.35
CA VAL A 96 7.94 1.40 20.18
C VAL A 96 9.32 1.04 19.63
N SER A 97 9.59 -0.26 19.57
CA SER A 97 10.80 -0.81 18.96
C SER A 97 10.91 -0.38 17.48
N SER A 98 12.14 -0.11 17.00
CA SER A 98 12.42 0.07 15.56
C SER A 98 12.25 -1.26 14.79
N GLY A 99 12.07 -1.18 13.48
CA GLY A 99 11.83 -2.30 12.57
C GLY A 99 10.36 -2.65 12.36
N ASN A 100 10.10 -3.44 11.32
CA ASN A 100 8.79 -3.98 10.92
C ASN A 100 7.68 -2.91 10.82
N GLY A 101 8.04 -1.68 10.48
CA GLY A 101 7.11 -0.56 10.32
C GLY A 101 6.37 -0.15 11.60
N ARG A 102 6.77 -0.62 12.79
CA ARG A 102 6.02 -0.39 14.04
C ARG A 102 5.91 1.09 14.39
N LYS A 103 7.01 1.84 14.24
CA LYS A 103 7.06 3.30 14.46
C LYS A 103 6.19 4.05 13.45
N LEU A 104 6.22 3.67 12.18
CA LEU A 104 5.33 4.21 11.15
C LEU A 104 3.86 3.94 11.46
N ASN A 105 3.54 2.73 11.97
CA ASN A 105 2.18 2.40 12.36
C ASN A 105 1.70 3.21 13.57
N CYS A 106 2.57 3.42 14.56
CA CYS A 106 2.29 4.31 15.70
C CYS A 106 1.92 5.73 15.23
N LEU A 107 2.76 6.32 14.37
CA LEU A 107 2.51 7.64 13.79
C LEU A 107 1.23 7.69 12.94
N ARG A 108 0.96 6.64 12.15
CA ARG A 108 -0.28 6.53 11.35
C ARG A 108 -1.52 6.51 12.24
N THR A 109 -1.50 5.80 13.36
CA THR A 109 -2.61 5.79 14.33
C THR A 109 -2.81 7.17 14.94
N LEU A 110 -1.72 7.85 15.36
CA LEU A 110 -1.80 9.21 15.89
C LEU A 110 -2.34 10.22 14.87
N LEU A 111 -1.94 10.07 13.60
CA LEU A 111 -2.45 10.90 12.51
C LEU A 111 -3.98 10.72 12.33
N LYS A 112 -4.48 9.50 12.49
CA LYS A 112 -5.90 9.18 12.35
C LYS A 112 -6.71 9.66 13.56
N ASP A 113 -6.21 9.40 14.77
CA ASP A 113 -6.96 9.60 16.00
C ASP A 113 -6.83 11.04 16.53
N THR A 114 -5.63 11.62 16.41
CA THR A 114 -5.26 12.92 16.98
C THR A 114 -4.36 13.73 16.05
N PRO A 115 -4.79 14.12 14.83
CA PRO A 115 -3.93 14.75 13.82
C PRO A 115 -3.23 16.04 14.29
N ASN A 116 -3.89 16.82 15.15
CA ASN A 116 -3.35 18.09 15.67
C ASN A 116 -2.27 17.90 16.75
N SER A 117 -2.06 16.67 17.23
CA SER A 117 -1.01 16.37 18.21
C SER A 117 0.37 16.21 17.59
N LEU A 118 0.41 15.87 16.30
CA LEU A 118 1.65 15.76 15.53
C LEU A 118 2.13 17.13 15.08
N ASP A 119 3.44 17.29 14.97
CA ASP A 119 4.05 18.45 14.34
C ASP A 119 3.51 18.62 12.90
N THR A 120 3.43 19.87 12.44
CA THR A 120 2.89 20.17 11.12
C THR A 120 3.73 19.56 10.00
N ASP A 121 5.06 19.59 10.13
CA ASP A 121 5.95 19.02 9.13
C ASP A 121 5.85 17.49 9.10
N CYS A 122 5.83 16.85 10.28
CA CYS A 122 5.62 15.40 10.38
C CYS A 122 4.28 14.99 9.78
N ARG A 123 3.19 15.68 10.14
CA ARG A 123 1.83 15.39 9.66
C ARG A 123 1.76 15.44 8.13
N GLU A 124 2.25 16.51 7.52
CA GLU A 124 2.17 16.69 6.07
C GLU A 124 3.00 15.63 5.33
N LYS A 125 4.25 15.41 5.75
CA LYS A 125 5.13 14.42 5.12
C LYS A 125 4.61 13.00 5.31
N LEU A 126 4.13 12.67 6.51
CA LEU A 126 3.55 11.36 6.80
C LEU A 126 2.31 11.08 5.94
N GLN A 127 1.43 12.07 5.75
CA GLN A 127 0.27 11.94 4.86
C GLN A 127 0.69 11.62 3.43
N ARG A 128 1.64 12.38 2.88
CA ARG A 128 2.18 12.12 1.52
C ARG A 128 2.78 10.72 1.42
N ARG A 129 3.53 10.27 2.44
CA ARG A 129 4.13 8.93 2.46
C ARG A 129 3.09 7.82 2.55
N ILE A 130 2.02 8.00 3.34
CA ILE A 130 0.91 7.04 3.41
C ILE A 130 0.24 6.88 2.04
N GLU A 131 0.02 7.98 1.32
CA GLU A 131 -0.53 7.95 -0.03
C GLU A 131 0.42 7.23 -1.01
N MET A 132 1.72 7.52 -0.95
CA MET A 132 2.73 6.80 -1.73
C MET A 132 2.71 5.30 -1.44
N PHE A 133 2.66 4.90 -0.16
CA PHE A 133 2.60 3.48 0.24
C PHE A 133 1.34 2.79 -0.31
N HIS A 134 0.19 3.44 -0.24
CA HIS A 134 -1.06 2.90 -0.80
C HIS A 134 -0.92 2.69 -2.32
N ASN A 135 -0.45 3.70 -3.04
CA ASN A 135 -0.27 3.62 -4.50
C ASN A 135 0.77 2.56 -4.89
N ALA A 136 1.82 2.37 -4.08
CA ALA A 136 2.81 1.32 -4.27
C ALA A 136 2.23 -0.07 -4.00
N ASP A 137 1.47 -0.24 -2.90
CA ASP A 137 0.76 -1.49 -2.59
C ASP A 137 -0.19 -1.86 -3.74
N ASP A 138 -0.91 -0.89 -4.33
CA ASP A 138 -1.79 -1.12 -5.50
C ASP A 138 -1.02 -1.47 -6.78
N THR A 139 0.15 -0.86 -7.00
CA THR A 139 0.99 -1.10 -8.18
C THR A 139 1.64 -2.49 -8.13
N LEU A 140 2.10 -2.88 -6.93
CA LEU A 140 2.74 -4.17 -6.66
C LEU A 140 1.75 -5.29 -6.37
N ALA A 141 0.46 -4.97 -6.20
CA ALA A 141 -0.59 -5.96 -6.10
C ALA A 141 -0.58 -6.79 -7.38
N LEU A 142 0.03 -7.97 -7.30
CA LEU A 142 -0.15 -8.97 -8.33
C LEU A 142 -1.66 -9.25 -8.37
N PRO A 143 -2.32 -9.13 -9.54
CA PRO A 143 -3.61 -9.77 -9.68
C PRO A 143 -3.37 -11.24 -9.33
N PRO A 144 -4.21 -11.85 -8.48
CA PRO A 144 -4.06 -13.25 -8.14
C PRO A 144 -4.17 -14.06 -9.43
N GLU A 145 -3.05 -14.59 -9.91
CA GLU A 145 -2.99 -15.36 -11.16
C GLU A 145 -3.71 -16.71 -11.01
N ASP A 146 -3.94 -17.14 -9.76
CA ASP A 146 -4.63 -18.37 -9.43
C ASP A 146 -5.70 -18.17 -8.34
N MET A 147 -6.81 -18.90 -8.50
CA MET A 147 -7.92 -18.93 -7.54
C MET A 147 -7.46 -19.40 -6.15
N GLN A 148 -6.41 -20.22 -6.06
CA GLN A 148 -5.88 -20.65 -4.76
C GLN A 148 -5.32 -19.47 -3.94
N GLN A 149 -4.67 -18.50 -4.57
CA GLN A 149 -4.10 -17.33 -3.89
C GLN A 149 -5.20 -16.38 -3.40
N LEU A 150 -6.26 -16.20 -4.21
CA LEU A 150 -7.49 -15.50 -3.79
C LEU A 150 -8.12 -16.15 -2.57
N VAL A 151 -8.26 -17.48 -2.58
CA VAL A 151 -8.88 -18.22 -1.47
C VAL A 151 -8.08 -18.02 -0.18
N GLN A 152 -6.74 -18.08 -0.24
CA GLN A 152 -5.91 -17.85 0.94
C GLN A 152 -6.05 -16.42 1.47
N GLN A 153 -6.11 -15.42 0.60
CA GLN A 153 -6.28 -14.02 0.98
C GLN A 153 -7.68 -13.75 1.58
N VAL A 154 -8.73 -14.37 1.03
CA VAL A 154 -10.10 -14.28 1.54
C VAL A 154 -10.27 -14.99 2.89
N VAL A 155 -9.65 -16.17 3.07
CA VAL A 155 -9.72 -16.95 4.31
C VAL A 155 -8.87 -16.34 5.43
N ALA A 156 -7.78 -15.65 5.09
CA ALA A 156 -6.96 -14.88 6.03
C ALA A 156 -7.59 -13.55 6.46
N SER A 157 -8.54 -13.02 5.68
CA SER A 157 -9.22 -11.76 6.01
C SER A 157 -10.04 -11.87 7.30
N PRO A 158 -10.02 -10.85 8.19
CA PRO A 158 -10.88 -10.81 9.36
C PRO A 158 -12.38 -10.81 8.98
N ALA A 159 -12.72 -10.41 7.75
CA ALA A 159 -14.08 -10.44 7.21
C ALA A 159 -14.51 -11.82 6.67
N ARG A 160 -13.69 -12.87 6.76
CA ARG A 160 -14.02 -14.23 6.27
C ARG A 160 -15.39 -14.76 6.71
N LYS A 161 -15.82 -14.43 7.93
CA LYS A 161 -17.13 -14.83 8.45
C LYS A 161 -18.28 -14.19 7.67
N PHE A 162 -18.11 -12.94 7.27
CA PHE A 162 -19.11 -12.21 6.49
C PHE A 162 -19.29 -12.85 5.10
N PHE A 163 -18.20 -13.17 4.43
CA PHE A 163 -18.23 -13.87 3.14
C PHE A 163 -18.92 -15.24 3.24
N LEU A 164 -18.59 -16.05 4.26
CA LEU A 164 -19.23 -17.35 4.48
C LEU A 164 -20.74 -17.22 4.75
N VAL A 165 -21.16 -16.23 5.53
CA VAL A 165 -22.58 -15.98 5.81
C VAL A 165 -23.34 -15.61 4.54
N ILE A 166 -22.77 -14.75 3.69
CA ILE A 166 -23.39 -14.40 2.40
C ILE A 166 -23.55 -15.64 1.53
N LEU A 167 -22.51 -16.46 1.40
CA LEU A 167 -22.53 -17.65 0.56
C LEU A 167 -23.58 -18.66 1.03
N MET A 168 -23.69 -18.87 2.36
CA MET A 168 -24.72 -19.70 2.96
C MET A 168 -26.14 -19.13 2.78
N SER A 169 -26.30 -17.80 2.85
CA SER A 169 -27.61 -17.17 2.61
C SER A 169 -28.07 -17.29 1.15
N VAL A 170 -27.16 -17.11 0.19
CA VAL A 170 -27.48 -17.19 -1.25
C VAL A 170 -27.83 -18.62 -1.62
N THR A 171 -27.04 -19.60 -1.19
CA THR A 171 -27.34 -21.02 -1.42
C THR A 171 -28.66 -21.45 -0.77
N GLY A 172 -28.94 -20.97 0.45
CA GLY A 172 -30.22 -21.20 1.13
C GLY A 172 -31.41 -20.62 0.36
N LEU A 173 -31.31 -19.40 -0.16
CA LEU A 173 -32.36 -18.77 -0.97
C LEU A 173 -32.61 -19.53 -2.27
N ILE A 174 -31.56 -19.98 -2.96
CA ILE A 174 -31.67 -20.78 -4.18
C ILE A 174 -32.39 -22.11 -3.88
N PHE A 175 -32.06 -22.77 -2.78
CA PHE A 175 -32.69 -24.03 -2.41
C PHE A 175 -34.17 -23.85 -2.03
N LEU A 176 -34.49 -22.82 -1.24
CA LEU A 176 -35.87 -22.50 -0.86
C LEU A 176 -36.72 -22.17 -2.09
N THR A 177 -36.23 -21.28 -2.96
CA THR A 177 -36.91 -20.93 -4.21
C THR A 177 -37.12 -22.15 -5.11
N GLY A 178 -36.12 -23.04 -5.23
CA GLY A 178 -36.25 -24.32 -5.94
C GLY A 178 -37.34 -25.23 -5.35
N ILE A 179 -37.42 -25.36 -4.02
CA ILE A 179 -38.48 -26.14 -3.36
C ILE A 179 -39.86 -25.53 -3.61
N PHE A 180 -40.00 -24.21 -3.47
CA PHE A 180 -41.27 -23.51 -3.68
C PHE A 180 -41.75 -23.66 -5.12
N LEU A 181 -40.87 -23.44 -6.10
CA LEU A 181 -41.17 -23.61 -7.52
C LEU A 181 -41.52 -25.07 -7.84
N GLY A 182 -40.78 -26.04 -7.31
CA GLY A 182 -41.08 -27.46 -7.50
C GLY A 182 -42.45 -27.87 -6.94
N ARG A 183 -42.82 -27.36 -5.75
CA ARG A 183 -44.15 -27.63 -5.15
C ARG A 183 -45.28 -26.93 -5.89
N ALA A 184 -45.08 -25.70 -6.37
CA ALA A 184 -46.06 -24.97 -7.16
C ALA A 184 -46.33 -25.66 -8.50
N THR A 185 -45.28 -26.07 -9.22
CA THR A 185 -45.40 -26.81 -10.49
C THR A 185 -46.12 -28.16 -10.29
N LYS A 186 -45.80 -28.90 -9.22
CA LYS A 186 -46.49 -30.17 -8.90
C LYS A 186 -47.99 -29.96 -8.66
N ARG A 187 -48.39 -28.89 -7.96
CA ARG A 187 -49.80 -28.54 -7.74
C ARG A 187 -50.50 -28.12 -9.04
N ALA A 188 -49.85 -27.31 -9.88
CA ALA A 188 -50.40 -26.87 -11.15
C ALA A 188 -50.63 -28.04 -12.14
N MET A 189 -49.70 -29.00 -12.21
CA MET A 189 -49.88 -30.21 -13.02
C MET A 189 -51.02 -31.11 -12.50
N GLY A 190 -51.19 -31.21 -11.18
CA GLY A 190 -52.30 -31.98 -10.58
C GLY A 190 -53.69 -31.40 -10.86
N LEU A 191 -53.80 -30.08 -11.07
CA LEU A 191 -55.04 -29.41 -11.47
C LEU A 191 -55.35 -29.55 -12.97
N LYS A 192 -54.32 -29.74 -13.81
CA LYS A 192 -54.48 -29.92 -15.26
C LYS A 192 -54.86 -31.37 -15.66
N ASN A 193 -54.57 -32.35 -14.79
CA ASN A 193 -54.86 -33.77 -14.98
C ASN A 193 -56.19 -34.23 -14.35
N LYS A 194 -57.06 -33.29 -13.93
CA LYS A 194 -58.40 -33.55 -13.39
C LYS A 194 -59.43 -32.85 -14.25
#